data_AF-A0A953EGV4-F1
#
_entry.id   AF-A0A953EGV4-F1
#
_cell.length_a   1.000
_cell.length_b   1.000
_cell.length_c   1.000
_cell.angle_alpha   90.00
_cell.angle_beta   90.00
_cell.angle_gamma   90.00
#
_symmetry.space_group_name_H-M   'P 1'
#
loop_
_entity.id
_entity.type
_entity.pdbx_description
1 polymer ?
#
loop_
_entity_poly.entity_id
_entity_poly.type
_entity_poly.pdbx_seq_one_letter_code
_entity_poly.pdbx_strand_id
1 'polypeptide(L)'
;GASFSPIRNRSQKPDEPNNIGHFFMALDPKAFRSEGEFEADLDDAIDELHATPPADPSEPVLVAGDPEEAIREERLREGVPIPPALDQHIRDICARCGAPYLLRPPAPGE
;
A
#
# COMPACT_ATOMS: atom_id res chain seq x y z
N GLY A 1 5.73 20.52 13.99
CA GLY A 1 7.11 20.83 14.39
C GLY A 1 8.18 19.98 13.71
N ALA A 2 7.83 19.16 12.71
CA ALA A 2 8.81 18.42 11.91
C ALA A 2 9.45 19.30 10.83
N SER A 3 10.44 18.75 10.12
CA SER A 3 11.10 19.41 9.00
C SER A 3 10.11 19.74 7.87
N PHE A 4 10.22 20.94 7.29
CA PHE A 4 9.54 21.27 6.04
C PHE A 4 10.53 21.04 4.88
N SER A 5 10.31 19.95 4.14
CA SER A 5 11.26 19.41 3.16
C SER A 5 11.78 20.44 2.13
N PRO A 6 10.96 21.38 1.60
CA PRO A 6 11.45 22.40 0.68
C PRO A 6 12.53 23.34 1.24
N ILE A 7 12.62 23.49 2.57
CA ILE A 7 13.56 24.41 3.23
C ILE A 7 14.75 23.67 3.85
N ARG A 8 14.52 22.48 4.42
CA ARG A 8 15.52 21.78 5.26
C ARG A 8 16.21 20.60 4.58
N ASN A 9 15.67 20.06 3.49
CA ASN A 9 16.24 18.87 2.86
C ASN A 9 17.52 19.16 2.03
N ARG A 10 17.95 20.43 1.94
CA ARG A 10 19.17 20.83 1.22
C ARG A 10 20.46 20.62 2.03
N SER A 11 20.36 20.50 3.35
CA SER A 11 21.52 20.44 4.25
C SER A 11 21.60 19.17 5.10
N GLN A 12 20.64 18.25 4.95
CA GLN A 12 20.62 17.01 5.71
C GLN A 12 21.72 16.07 5.19
N LYS A 13 22.56 15.57 6.09
CA LYS A 13 23.59 14.58 5.74
C LYS A 13 23.01 13.16 5.73
N PRO A 14 23.58 12.23 4.95
CA PRO A 14 23.07 10.85 4.88
C PRO A 14 23.08 10.09 6.22
N ASP A 15 23.94 10.48 7.15
CA ASP A 15 24.09 9.90 8.49
C ASP A 15 23.20 10.57 9.54
N GLU A 16 22.46 11.62 9.18
CA GLU A 16 21.53 12.30 10.09
C GLU A 16 20.13 11.68 10.05
N PRO A 17 19.50 11.44 11.22
CA PRO A 17 18.14 10.91 11.28
C PRO A 17 17.14 11.75 10.49
N ASN A 18 16.22 11.07 9.80
CA ASN A 18 15.13 11.72 9.10
C ASN A 18 14.20 12.44 10.08
N ASN A 19 13.94 13.73 9.83
CA ASN A 19 12.99 14.55 10.59
C ASN A 19 11.65 14.67 9.84
N ILE A 20 10.98 13.55 9.63
CA ILE A 20 9.71 13.46 8.91
C ILE A 20 8.55 13.69 9.89
N GLY A 21 7.59 14.52 9.48
CA GLY A 21 6.35 14.72 10.22
C GLY A 21 5.23 13.87 9.65
N HIS A 22 4.50 13.19 10.52
CA HIS A 22 3.27 12.49 10.16
C HIS A 22 2.08 13.16 10.85
N PHE A 23 0.94 13.20 10.15
CA PHE A 23 -0.33 13.64 10.70
C PHE A 23 -1.35 12.53 10.47
N PHE A 24 -2.13 12.24 11.51
CA PHE A 24 -3.17 11.22 11.48
C PHE A 24 -4.46 11.84 11.99
N MET A 25 -5.57 11.56 11.31
CA MET A 25 -6.91 11.93 11.72
C MET A 25 -7.80 10.71 11.59
N ALA A 26 -8.57 10.44 12.64
CA ALA A 26 -9.63 9.44 12.63
C ALA A 26 -10.93 10.15 12.97
N LEU A 27 -11.95 9.95 12.13
CA LEU A 27 -13.29 10.49 12.31
C LEU A 27 -14.23 9.30 12.50
N ASP A 28 -15.05 9.35 13.55
CA ASP A 28 -16.09 8.34 13.79
C ASP A 28 -17.38 8.76 13.04
N PRO A 29 -17.83 8.01 12.01
CA PRO A 29 -19.06 8.33 11.30
C PRO A 29 -20.29 8.37 12.21
N LYS A 30 -20.29 7.62 13.32
CA LYS A 30 -21.38 7.57 14.30
C LYS A 30 -21.57 8.90 15.04
N ALA A 31 -20.60 9.81 14.97
CA ALA A 31 -20.73 11.16 15.51
C ALA A 31 -21.59 12.08 14.62
N PHE A 32 -21.89 11.67 13.38
CA PHE A 32 -22.58 12.50 12.38
C PHE A 32 -23.89 11.90 11.87
N ARG A 33 -24.01 10.57 11.87
CA ARG A 33 -25.19 9.83 11.36
C ARG A 33 -25.37 8.50 12.08
N SER A 34 -26.48 7.81 11.82
CA SER A 34 -26.74 6.52 12.48
C SER A 34 -25.74 5.46 12.01
N GLU A 35 -25.49 4.46 12.85
CA GLU A 35 -24.61 3.35 12.50
C GLU A 35 -25.09 2.62 11.24
N GLY A 36 -24.18 2.30 10.33
CA GLY A 36 -24.46 1.60 9.08
C GLY A 36 -24.93 2.52 7.95
N GLU A 37 -25.44 3.72 8.24
CA GLU A 37 -25.89 4.64 7.21
C GLU A 37 -24.72 5.19 6.38
N PHE A 38 -23.56 5.44 7.00
CA PHE A 38 -22.38 5.94 6.27
C PHE A 38 -21.86 4.92 5.27
N GLU A 39 -21.78 3.67 5.73
CA GLU A 39 -21.32 2.54 4.96
C GLU A 39 -22.24 2.27 3.77
N ALA A 40 -23.56 2.29 3.98
CA ALA A 40 -24.54 2.10 2.90
C ALA A 40 -24.43 3.18 1.80
N ASP A 41 -24.35 4.46 2.17
CA ASP A 41 -24.19 5.54 1.19
C ASP A 41 -22.84 5.45 0.44
N LEU A 42 -21.79 4.98 1.13
CA LEU A 42 -20.48 4.80 0.51
C LEU A 42 -20.51 3.64 -0.49
N ASP A 43 -21.17 2.53 -0.15
CA ASP A 43 -21.38 1.40 -1.05
C ASP A 43 -22.16 1.84 -2.31
N ASP A 44 -23.27 2.56 -2.15
CA ASP A 44 -24.05 3.10 -3.27
C ASP A 44 -23.20 4.02 -4.17
N ALA A 45 -22.35 4.86 -3.57
CA ALA A 45 -21.47 5.76 -4.32
C ALA A 45 -20.39 4.99 -5.10
N ILE A 46 -19.82 3.93 -4.52
CA ILE A 46 -18.84 3.07 -5.19
C ILE A 46 -19.49 2.32 -6.35
N ASP A 47 -20.67 1.74 -6.13
CA ASP A 47 -21.42 1.01 -7.15
C ASP A 47 -21.75 1.89 -8.36
N GLU A 48 -22.17 3.14 -8.13
CA GLU A 48 -22.46 4.11 -9.20
C GLU A 48 -21.19 4.47 -10.00
N LEU A 49 -20.04 4.61 -9.33
CA LEU A 49 -18.77 4.85 -9.99
C LEU A 49 -18.38 3.65 -10.87
N HIS A 50 -18.47 2.42 -10.35
CA HIS A 50 -18.19 1.21 -11.12
C HIS A 50 -19.15 1.01 -12.29
N ALA A 51 -20.41 1.40 -12.16
CA ALA A 51 -21.42 1.32 -13.21
C ALA A 51 -21.25 2.36 -14.33
N THR A 52 -20.40 3.37 -14.12
CA THR A 52 -20.18 4.43 -15.10
C THR A 52 -19.53 3.87 -16.36
N PRO A 53 -20.01 4.21 -17.58
CA PRO A 53 -19.40 3.75 -18.82
C PRO A 53 -17.91 4.11 -18.89
N PRO A 54 -17.01 3.14 -19.08
CA PRO A 54 -15.58 3.42 -19.10
C PRO A 54 -15.20 4.22 -20.34
N ALA A 55 -14.18 5.08 -20.21
CA ALA A 55 -13.64 5.85 -21.32
C ALA A 55 -12.95 4.95 -22.37
N ASP A 56 -12.29 3.89 -21.90
CA ASP A 56 -11.77 2.80 -22.72
C ASP A 56 -12.55 1.51 -22.37
N PRO A 57 -13.28 0.88 -23.32
CA PRO A 57 -14.01 -0.36 -23.06
C PRO A 57 -13.17 -1.53 -22.56
N SER A 58 -11.84 -1.47 -22.68
CA SER A 58 -10.91 -2.50 -22.18
C SER A 58 -10.45 -2.27 -20.74
N GLU A 59 -10.72 -1.09 -20.16
CA GLU A 59 -10.32 -0.72 -18.81
C GLU A 59 -11.57 -0.37 -17.98
N PRO A 60 -11.95 -1.17 -16.97
CA PRO A 60 -13.10 -0.85 -16.13
C PRO A 60 -12.84 0.42 -15.30
N VAL A 61 -13.91 1.11 -14.89
CA VAL A 61 -13.80 2.20 -13.90
C VAL A 61 -13.43 1.57 -12.56
N LEU A 62 -12.40 2.12 -11.91
CA LEU A 62 -11.90 1.66 -10.63
C LEU A 62 -11.99 2.79 -9.60
N VAL A 63 -12.22 2.44 -8.34
CA VAL A 63 -12.13 3.34 -7.19
C VAL A 63 -10.83 3.10 -6.41
N ALA A 64 -10.53 4.01 -5.48
CA ALA A 64 -9.35 3.88 -4.65
C ALA A 64 -9.42 2.60 -3.80
N GLY A 65 -8.43 1.72 -3.94
CA GLY A 65 -8.37 0.43 -3.25
C GLY A 65 -8.58 -0.77 -4.16
N ASP A 66 -9.29 -0.65 -5.29
CA ASP A 66 -9.53 -1.80 -6.18
C ASP A 66 -8.23 -2.40 -6.75
N PRO A 67 -7.30 -1.59 -7.30
CA PRO A 67 -6.04 -2.14 -7.81
C PRO A 67 -5.22 -2.81 -6.71
N GLU A 68 -5.19 -2.23 -5.52
CA GLU A 68 -4.46 -2.76 -4.38
C GLU A 68 -5.06 -4.08 -3.88
N GLU A 69 -6.38 -4.20 -3.82
CA GLU A 69 -7.04 -5.45 -3.41
C GLU A 69 -6.81 -6.55 -4.43
N ALA A 70 -6.94 -6.27 -5.73
CA ALA A 70 -6.64 -7.24 -6.79
C ALA A 70 -5.19 -7.75 -6.70
N ILE A 71 -4.22 -6.83 -6.52
CA ILE A 71 -2.81 -7.18 -6.36
C ILE A 71 -2.58 -7.96 -5.06
N ARG A 72 -3.30 -7.62 -3.98
CA ARG A 72 -3.22 -8.32 -2.70
C ARG A 72 -3.71 -9.76 -2.84
N GLU A 73 -4.86 -9.98 -3.45
CA GLU A 73 -5.41 -11.31 -3.72
C GLU A 73 -4.45 -12.15 -4.58
N GLU A 74 -3.92 -11.56 -5.66
CA GLU A 74 -2.91 -12.18 -6.52
C GLU A 74 -1.69 -12.60 -5.69
N ARG A 75 -1.09 -11.69 -4.91
CA ARG A 75 0.15 -11.95 -4.16
C ARG A 75 -0.05 -12.84 -2.95
N LEU A 76 -1.27 -12.93 -2.40
CA LEU A 76 -1.60 -13.91 -1.38
C LEU A 76 -1.60 -15.33 -1.94
N ARG A 77 -2.04 -15.49 -3.19
CA ARG A 77 -2.09 -16.77 -3.89
C ARG A 77 -0.75 -17.14 -4.54
N GLU A 78 -0.16 -16.22 -5.29
CA GLU A 78 1.01 -16.45 -6.13
C GLU A 78 2.33 -16.07 -5.45
N GLY A 79 2.28 -15.45 -4.27
CA GLY A 79 3.43 -14.90 -3.58
C GLY A 79 3.84 -13.51 -4.09
N VAL A 80 4.69 -12.82 -3.32
CA VAL A 80 5.19 -11.49 -3.69
C VAL A 80 6.40 -11.64 -4.62
N PRO A 81 6.37 -11.08 -5.84
CA PRO A 81 7.52 -11.16 -6.75
C PRO A 81 8.70 -10.35 -6.20
N ILE A 82 9.86 -10.99 -6.07
CA ILE A 82 11.09 -10.37 -5.60
C ILE A 82 12.10 -10.31 -6.75
N PRO A 83 12.55 -9.10 -7.17
CA PRO A 83 13.58 -8.97 -8.19
C PRO A 83 14.91 -9.60 -7.76
N PRO A 84 15.70 -10.19 -8.69
CA PRO A 84 16.96 -10.87 -8.34
C PRO A 84 17.95 -10.01 -7.55
N ALA A 85 18.02 -8.70 -7.86
CA ALA A 85 18.89 -7.78 -7.14
C ALA A 85 18.46 -7.58 -5.67
N LEU A 86 17.15 -7.53 -5.41
CA LEU A 86 16.61 -7.43 -4.05
C LEU A 86 16.81 -8.74 -3.29
N ASP A 87 16.62 -9.87 -3.96
CA ASP A 87 16.88 -11.19 -3.37
C ASP A 87 18.32 -11.31 -2.87
N GLN A 88 19.28 -10.93 -3.73
CA GLN A 88 20.70 -10.93 -3.35
C GLN A 88 20.98 -10.00 -2.17
N HIS A 89 20.39 -8.80 -2.17
CA HIS A 89 20.56 -7.86 -1.06
C HIS A 89 20.05 -8.47 0.26
N ILE A 90 18.89 -9.11 0.27
CA ILE A 90 18.33 -9.76 1.45
C ILE A 90 19.26 -10.88 1.94
N ARG A 91 19.81 -11.72 1.03
CA ARG A 91 20.80 -12.75 1.37
C ARG A 91 22.04 -12.17 2.05
N ASP A 92 22.57 -11.07 1.52
CA ASP A 92 23.76 -10.43 2.07
C ASP A 92 23.49 -9.87 3.48
N ILE A 93 22.30 -9.31 3.71
CA ILE A 93 21.88 -8.86 5.05
C ILE A 93 21.79 -10.05 6.01
N CYS A 94 21.12 -11.14 5.61
CA CYS A 94 21.00 -12.36 6.41
C CYS A 94 22.39 -12.92 6.80
N ALA A 95 23.33 -12.98 5.85
CA ALA A 95 24.70 -13.43 6.10
C ALA A 95 25.43 -12.51 7.11
N ARG A 96 25.28 -11.20 6.99
CA ARG A 96 25.93 -10.21 7.88
C ARG A 96 25.40 -10.25 9.30
N CYS A 97 24.11 -10.51 9.50
CA CYS A 97 23.49 -10.54 10.82
C CYS A 97 23.34 -11.95 11.41
N GLY A 98 23.71 -13.00 10.65
CA GLY A 98 23.55 -14.39 11.08
C GLY A 98 22.09 -14.88 11.11
N ALA A 99 21.18 -14.18 10.43
CA ALA A 99 19.79 -14.61 10.33
C ALA A 99 19.61 -15.69 9.23
N PRO A 100 18.73 -16.68 9.44
CA PRO A 100 18.41 -17.65 8.40
C PRO A 100 17.70 -16.95 7.24
N TYR A 101 18.10 -17.26 6.01
CA TYR A 101 17.41 -16.83 4.81
C TYR A 101 16.26 -17.81 4.50
N LEU A 102 15.02 -17.31 4.49
CA LEU A 102 13.80 -18.14 4.43
C LEU A 102 12.97 -17.98 3.16
N LEU A 103 13.24 -16.96 2.34
CA LEU A 103 12.46 -16.73 1.12
C LEU A 103 12.68 -17.90 0.16
N ARG A 104 11.58 -18.46 -0.34
CA ARG A 104 11.54 -19.57 -1.29
C ARG A 104 10.58 -19.19 -2.41
N PRO A 105 10.79 -19.67 -3.65
CA PRO A 105 9.77 -19.58 -4.67
C PRO A 105 8.46 -20.23 -4.17
N PRO A 106 7.28 -19.71 -4.55
CA PRO A 106 6.01 -20.37 -4.26
C PRO A 106 6.03 -21.79 -4.84
N ALA A 107 5.46 -22.76 -4.10
CA ALA A 107 5.33 -24.13 -4.61
C ALA A 107 4.35 -24.14 -5.80
N PRO A 108 4.57 -24.96 -6.84
CA PRO A 108 3.59 -25.06 -7.92
C PRO A 108 2.27 -25.66 -7.39
N GLY A 109 1.21 -24.86 -7.32
CA GLY A 109 -0.16 -25.31 -7.03
C GLY A 109 -0.61 -25.29 -5.57
N GLU A 110 0.03 -24.50 -4.70
CA GLU A 110 -0.54 -24.10 -3.39
C GLU A 110 -1.43 -22.85 -3.50
#